data_AF-A0A4Z0YC38-F1
#
_entry.id   AF-A0A4Z0YC38-F1
#
_cell.length_a   1.000
_cell.length_b   1.000
_cell.length_c   1.000
_cell.angle_alpha   90.00
_cell.angle_beta   90.00
_cell.angle_gamma   90.00
#
_symmetry.space_group_name_H-M   'P 1'
#
loop_
_entity.id
_entity.type
_entity.pdbx_description
1 polymer ?
#
loop_
_entity_poly.entity_id
_entity_poly.type
_entity_poly.pdbx_seq_one_letter_code
_entity_poly.pdbx_strand_id
1 'polypeptide(L)'
;MRMKGMIGMSEMTLQECIVRLEDLIQDRKSFFSKDGNDDVFRTDAAALEKAVSMLHKIAAGEYKRVAHGRWVNMPFNVDNDKYGMNKYNMRIKCTNCGFVTSSELKYAHCPVCGALMDGKDEAE
;
A
#
# COMPACT_ATOMS: atom_id res chain seq x y z
N MET A 1 -23.83 -33.75 17.58
CA MET A 1 -22.80 -33.77 16.53
C MET A 1 -22.12 -32.41 16.51
N ARG A 2 -20.79 -32.37 16.68
CA ARG A 2 -19.96 -31.16 16.70
C ARG A 2 -19.77 -30.64 15.27
N MET A 3 -19.91 -29.33 15.08
CA MET A 3 -19.09 -28.60 14.11
C MET A 3 -18.52 -27.39 14.84
N LYS A 4 -17.27 -27.52 15.30
CA LYS A 4 -16.44 -26.40 15.73
C LYS A 4 -16.09 -25.63 14.45
N GLY A 5 -16.81 -24.55 14.19
CA GLY A 5 -16.43 -23.58 13.17
C GLY A 5 -15.08 -22.96 13.55
N MET A 6 -14.20 -22.88 12.55
CA MET A 6 -12.86 -22.31 12.65
C MET A 6 -12.93 -20.92 13.28
N ILE A 7 -12.16 -20.71 14.35
CA ILE A 7 -11.98 -19.40 14.96
C ILE A 7 -11.31 -18.54 13.89
N GLY A 8 -12.09 -17.64 13.28
CA GLY A 8 -11.57 -16.65 12.36
C GLY A 8 -10.46 -15.88 13.05
N MET A 9 -9.30 -15.79 12.41
CA MET A 9 -8.31 -14.79 12.76
C MET A 9 -8.97 -13.44 12.52
N SER A 10 -9.53 -12.82 13.57
CA SER A 10 -10.11 -11.49 13.49
C SER A 10 -9.03 -10.54 12.97
N GLU A 11 -9.33 -9.83 11.88
CA GLU A 11 -8.45 -8.76 11.38
C GLU A 11 -8.16 -7.80 12.52
N MET A 12 -6.88 -7.66 12.87
CA MET A 12 -6.47 -6.74 13.93
C MET A 12 -6.72 -5.31 13.46
N THR A 13 -7.47 -4.56 14.26
CA THR A 13 -7.73 -3.16 13.96
C THR A 13 -6.46 -2.32 14.15
N LEU A 14 -6.38 -1.18 13.46
CA LEU A 14 -5.26 -0.24 13.62
C LEU A 14 -5.07 0.18 15.09
N GLN A 15 -6.17 0.35 15.83
CA GLN A 15 -6.13 0.74 17.23
C GLN A 15 -5.55 -0.38 18.12
N GLU A 16 -5.93 -1.63 17.88
CA GLU A 16 -5.37 -2.77 18.62
C GLU A 16 -3.87 -2.96 18.31
N CYS A 17 -3.45 -2.72 17.07
CA CYS A 17 -2.03 -2.71 16.71
C CYS A 17 -1.26 -1.65 17.51
N ILE A 18 -1.78 -0.42 17.59
CA ILE A 18 -1.16 0.69 18.33
C ILE A 18 -1.00 0.32 19.81
N VAL A 19 -2.07 -0.14 20.46
CA VAL A 19 -2.04 -0.50 21.89
C VAL A 19 -0.99 -1.59 22.17
N ARG A 20 -0.95 -2.64 21.35
CA ARG A 20 0.05 -3.71 21.52
C ARG A 20 1.49 -3.23 21.34
N LEU A 21 1.73 -2.29 20.42
CA LEU A 21 3.05 -1.71 20.23
C LEU A 21 3.43 -0.80 21.41
N GLU A 22 2.49 -0.06 21.97
CA GLU A 22 2.68 0.75 23.18
C GLU A 22 3.03 -0.12 24.39
N ASP A 23 2.35 -1.25 24.58
CA ASP A 23 2.67 -2.23 25.62
C ASP A 23 4.09 -2.80 25.44
N LEU A 24 4.45 -3.17 24.21
CA LEU A 24 5.81 -3.65 23.89
C LEU A 24 6.89 -2.60 24.19
N ILE A 25 6.61 -1.32 23.97
CA ILE A 25 7.53 -0.23 24.32
C ILE A 25 7.74 -0.19 25.83
N GLN A 26 6.67 -0.29 26.63
CA GLN A 26 6.77 -0.30 28.09
C GLN A 26 7.58 -1.49 28.59
N ASP A 27 7.32 -2.68 28.06
CA ASP A 27 8.09 -3.88 28.38
C ASP A 27 9.57 -3.68 28.06
N ARG A 28 9.91 -3.15 26.88
CA ARG A 28 11.31 -2.88 26.49
C ARG A 28 11.99 -1.87 27.41
N LYS A 29 11.28 -0.80 27.78
CA LYS A 29 11.78 0.22 28.72
C LYS A 29 12.00 -0.33 30.13
N SER A 30 11.25 -1.34 30.55
CA SER A 30 11.42 -1.96 31.87
C SER A 30 12.78 -2.64 32.04
N PHE A 31 13.44 -3.04 30.95
CA PHE A 31 14.78 -3.64 30.96
C PHE A 31 15.92 -2.61 31.02
N PHE A 32 15.63 -1.31 31.00
CA PHE A 32 16.67 -0.28 31.03
C PHE A 32 17.36 -0.26 32.40
N SER A 33 18.60 -0.73 32.44
CA SER A 33 19.51 -0.50 33.54
C SER A 33 19.98 0.95 33.54
N LYS A 34 20.25 1.49 34.74
CA LYS A 34 20.88 2.82 34.90
C LYS A 34 22.37 2.80 34.52
N ASP A 35 23.01 1.64 34.64
CA ASP A 35 24.47 1.50 34.52
C ASP A 35 24.90 0.44 33.49
N GLY A 36 23.94 -0.11 32.72
CA GLY A 36 24.15 -1.17 31.74
C GLY A 36 24.25 -0.68 30.29
N ASN A 37 24.93 -1.46 29.44
CA ASN A 37 24.95 -1.25 28.00
C ASN A 37 23.65 -1.82 27.37
N ASP A 38 22.58 -1.05 27.47
CA ASP A 38 21.25 -1.39 26.95
C ASP A 38 20.93 -0.68 25.63
N ASP A 39 21.97 -0.33 24.86
CA ASP A 39 21.85 0.44 23.62
C ASP A 39 20.89 -0.22 22.62
N VAL A 40 20.87 -1.55 22.57
CA VAL A 40 19.94 -2.32 21.74
C VAL A 40 18.49 -2.08 22.17
N PHE A 41 18.17 -2.21 23.46
CA PHE A 41 16.81 -2.02 23.95
C PHE A 41 16.35 -0.56 23.80
N ARG A 42 17.27 0.40 23.97
CA ARG A 42 16.99 1.82 23.75
C ARG A 42 16.70 2.13 22.29
N THR A 43 17.50 1.55 21.38
CA THR A 43 17.30 1.70 19.94
C THR A 43 15.97 1.07 19.49
N ASP A 44 15.66 -0.13 19.97
CA ASP A 44 14.40 -0.81 19.69
C ASP A 44 13.20 -0.02 20.20
N ALA A 45 13.24 0.48 21.44
CA ALA A 45 12.18 1.30 21.99
C ALA A 45 11.96 2.58 21.17
N ALA A 46 13.04 3.27 20.78
CA ALA A 46 12.96 4.47 19.94
C ALA A 46 12.38 4.18 18.55
N ALA A 47 12.73 3.04 17.96
CA ALA A 47 12.17 2.61 16.68
C ALA A 47 10.66 2.32 16.78
N LEU A 48 10.25 1.63 17.85
CA LEU A 48 8.85 1.33 18.12
C LEU A 48 8.03 2.59 18.41
N GLU A 49 8.55 3.53 19.19
CA GLU A 49 7.93 4.84 19.42
C GLU A 49 7.69 5.60 18.12
N LYS A 50 8.70 5.59 17.22
CA LYS A 50 8.57 6.21 15.91
C LYS A 50 7.49 5.54 15.07
N ALA A 51 7.40 4.21 15.11
CA ALA A 51 6.35 3.47 14.40
C ALA A 51 4.95 3.80 14.94
N VAL A 52 4.77 3.80 16.26
CA VAL A 52 3.50 4.17 16.91
C VAL A 52 3.10 5.61 16.55
N SER A 53 4.05 6.55 16.56
CA SER A 53 3.81 7.93 16.14
C SER A 53 3.30 8.01 14.69
N MET A 54 3.87 7.23 13.77
CA MET A 54 3.39 7.18 12.39
C MET A 54 1.98 6.59 12.29
N LEU A 55 1.67 5.54 13.05
CA LEU A 55 0.35 4.92 13.06
C LEU A 55 -0.72 5.86 13.61
N HIS A 56 -0.41 6.64 14.66
CA HIS A 56 -1.31 7.68 15.18
C HIS A 56 -1.62 8.74 14.12
N LYS A 57 -0.62 9.19 13.37
CA LYS A 57 -0.82 10.14 12.26
C LYS A 57 -1.68 9.55 11.13
N ILE A 58 -1.54 8.25 10.84
CA ILE A 58 -2.43 7.55 9.90
C ILE A 58 -3.86 7.51 10.45
N ALA A 59 -4.04 7.18 11.73
CA ALA A 59 -5.35 7.14 12.39
C ALA A 59 -6.02 8.53 12.43
N ALA A 60 -5.24 9.59 12.62
CA ALA A 60 -5.67 10.98 12.57
C ALA A 60 -5.97 11.48 11.13
N GLY A 61 -5.66 10.67 10.11
CA GLY A 61 -5.88 11.04 8.71
C GLY A 61 -4.91 12.10 8.17
N GLU A 62 -3.76 12.32 8.84
CA GLU A 62 -2.75 13.29 8.40
C GLU A 62 -2.08 12.88 7.09
N TYR A 63 -2.08 11.58 6.76
CA TYR A 63 -1.56 11.07 5.51
C TYR A 63 -2.67 10.82 4.49
N LYS A 64 -2.51 11.39 3.30
CA LYS A 64 -3.35 11.06 2.14
C LYS A 64 -2.96 9.67 1.65
N ARG A 65 -3.95 8.77 1.48
CA ARG A 65 -3.71 7.45 0.86
C ARG A 65 -3.15 7.65 -0.54
N VAL A 66 -1.99 7.05 -0.80
CA VAL A 66 -1.43 6.95 -2.15
C VAL A 66 -2.13 5.78 -2.83
N ALA A 67 -2.85 6.06 -3.91
CA ALA A 67 -3.37 5.01 -4.78
C ALA A 67 -2.26 4.63 -5.77
N HIS A 68 -2.05 3.34 -5.96
CA HIS A 68 -1.14 2.84 -6.99
C HIS A 68 -1.95 2.35 -8.19
N GLY A 69 -1.39 2.49 -9.38
CA GLY A 69 -2.01 2.08 -10.63
C GLY A 69 -0.97 1.60 -11.63
N ARG A 70 -1.46 1.05 -12.74
CA ARG A 70 -0.64 0.69 -13.90
C ARG A 70 -1.33 1.13 -15.20
N TRP A 71 -0.53 1.43 -16.21
CA TRP A 71 -1.02 1.71 -17.55
C TRP A 71 -1.19 0.40 -18.31
N VAL A 72 -2.43 0.00 -18.60
CA VAL A 72 -2.69 -1.18 -19.43
C VAL A 72 -3.02 -0.77 -20.85
N ASN A 73 -2.32 -1.38 -21.79
CA ASN A 73 -2.55 -1.23 -23.21
C ASN A 73 -3.93 -1.79 -23.59
N MET A 74 -4.70 -1.03 -24.35
CA MET A 74 -6.00 -1.44 -24.88
C MET A 74 -6.19 -0.96 -26.32
N PRO A 75 -6.79 -1.76 -27.21
CA PRO A 75 -7.09 -1.33 -28.57
C PRO A 75 -8.23 -0.30 -28.58
N PHE A 76 -8.13 0.73 -29.42
CA PHE A 76 -9.20 1.71 -29.62
C PHE A 76 -10.18 1.24 -30.71
N ASN A 77 -11.45 1.04 -30.34
CA ASN A 77 -12.59 0.88 -31.26
C ASN A 77 -12.51 -0.25 -32.29
N VAL A 78 -12.18 -1.48 -31.89
CA VAL A 78 -12.25 -2.59 -32.85
C VAL A 78 -12.61 -3.90 -32.16
N ASP A 79 -13.91 -4.21 -32.16
CA ASP A 79 -14.44 -5.54 -31.80
C ASP A 79 -14.01 -6.63 -32.81
N ASN A 80 -13.42 -6.22 -33.95
CA ASN A 80 -13.04 -7.13 -35.03
C ASN A 80 -11.71 -6.68 -35.66
N ASP A 81 -10.57 -7.20 -35.16
CA ASP A 81 -9.22 -6.95 -35.69
C ASP A 81 -8.96 -7.69 -37.02
N LYS A 82 -9.96 -7.77 -37.90
CA LYS A 82 -9.89 -8.50 -39.17
C LYS A 82 -8.73 -8.04 -40.06
N TYR A 83 -8.28 -6.80 -39.89
CA TYR A 83 -7.24 -6.18 -40.70
C TYR A 83 -5.95 -5.86 -39.92
N GLY A 84 -5.80 -6.32 -38.67
CA GLY A 84 -4.57 -6.11 -37.88
C GLY A 84 -4.26 -4.63 -37.61
N MET A 85 -5.29 -3.79 -37.57
CA MET A 85 -5.15 -2.33 -37.42
C MET A 85 -5.06 -1.92 -35.94
N ASN A 86 -5.40 -2.82 -35.01
CA ASN A 86 -5.43 -2.53 -33.57
C ASN A 86 -4.08 -2.10 -33.04
N LYS A 87 -2.99 -2.69 -33.55
CA LYS A 87 -1.61 -2.37 -33.15
C LYS A 87 -1.20 -0.92 -33.40
N TYR A 88 -1.86 -0.22 -34.32
CA TYR A 88 -1.56 1.18 -34.65
C TYR A 88 -2.43 2.19 -33.90
N ASN A 89 -3.46 1.73 -33.17
CA ASN A 89 -4.39 2.58 -32.41
C ASN A 89 -4.48 2.12 -30.95
N MET A 90 -3.32 1.93 -30.32
CA MET A 90 -3.24 1.54 -28.92
C MET A 90 -3.50 2.74 -28.00
N ARG A 91 -4.35 2.53 -27.00
CA ARG A 91 -4.57 3.43 -25.88
C ARG A 91 -4.02 2.81 -24.61
N ILE A 92 -3.79 3.63 -23.60
CA ILE A 92 -3.50 3.16 -22.26
C ILE A 92 -4.65 3.51 -21.33
N LYS A 93 -4.98 2.59 -20.44
CA LYS A 93 -6.00 2.74 -19.42
C LYS A 93 -5.37 2.66 -18.04
N CYS A 94 -5.76 3.56 -17.15
CA CYS A 94 -5.41 3.48 -15.75
C CYS A 94 -6.22 2.35 -15.08
N THR A 95 -5.56 1.42 -14.41
CA THR A 95 -6.24 0.33 -13.70
C THR A 95 -7.02 0.78 -12.47
N ASN A 96 -6.64 1.90 -11.85
CA ASN A 96 -7.28 2.39 -10.63
C ASN A 96 -8.64 3.05 -10.91
N CYS A 97 -8.72 3.93 -11.91
CA CYS A 97 -9.94 4.71 -12.20
C CYS A 97 -10.53 4.49 -13.59
N GLY A 98 -9.86 3.74 -14.46
CA GLY A 98 -10.32 3.47 -15.81
C GLY A 98 -10.13 4.61 -16.82
N PHE A 99 -9.47 5.72 -16.45
CA PHE A 99 -9.13 6.80 -17.38
C PHE A 99 -8.32 6.28 -18.57
N VAL A 100 -8.70 6.65 -19.79
CA VAL A 100 -8.08 6.22 -21.04
C VAL A 100 -7.39 7.41 -21.72
N THR A 101 -6.15 7.22 -22.15
CA THR A 101 -5.38 8.23 -22.90
C THR A 101 -4.53 7.59 -24.00
N SER A 102 -3.83 8.41 -24.79
CA SER A 102 -2.85 7.93 -25.78
C SER A 102 -1.74 7.14 -25.10
N SER A 103 -1.31 6.04 -25.72
CA SER A 103 -0.17 5.23 -25.26
C SER A 103 1.15 6.01 -25.24
N GLU A 104 1.25 7.08 -26.03
CA GLU A 104 2.39 8.01 -26.06
C GLU A 104 2.49 8.86 -24.78
N LEU A 105 1.39 8.97 -24.01
CA LEU A 105 1.29 9.83 -22.82
C LEU A 105 1.32 9.03 -21.52
N LYS A 106 2.38 8.25 -21.31
CA LYS A 106 2.62 7.52 -20.04
C LYS A 106 3.09 8.49 -18.94
N TYR A 107 2.15 9.17 -18.30
CA TYR A 107 2.43 10.00 -17.15
C TYR A 107 2.86 9.16 -15.93
N ALA A 108 3.73 9.72 -15.08
CA ALA A 108 4.08 9.11 -13.81
C ALA A 108 2.87 8.98 -12.86
N HIS A 109 1.85 9.84 -13.01
CA HIS A 109 0.63 9.83 -12.21
C HIS A 109 -0.59 9.88 -13.11
N CYS A 110 -1.68 9.23 -12.73
CA CYS A 110 -2.94 9.37 -13.44
C CYS A 110 -3.51 10.79 -13.23
N PRO A 111 -3.79 11.56 -14.30
CA PRO A 111 -4.28 12.94 -14.17
C PRO A 111 -5.69 13.04 -13.56
N VAL A 112 -6.45 11.95 -13.56
CA VAL A 112 -7.83 11.94 -13.05
C VAL A 112 -7.88 11.52 -11.57
N CYS A 113 -7.23 10.42 -11.19
CA CYS A 113 -7.32 9.88 -9.83
C CYS A 113 -6.08 10.14 -8.97
N GLY A 114 -5.00 10.66 -9.54
CA GLY A 114 -3.73 10.89 -8.85
C GLY A 114 -2.99 9.61 -8.49
N ALA A 115 -3.39 8.45 -9.04
CA ALA A 115 -2.68 7.20 -8.77
C ALA A 115 -1.25 7.26 -9.31
N LEU A 116 -0.29 6.81 -8.50
CA LEU A 116 1.10 6.65 -8.89
C LEU A 116 1.21 5.46 -9.85
N MET A 117 1.79 5.66 -11.03
CA MET A 117 1.88 4.67 -12.10
C MET A 117 3.24 3.96 -12.05
N ASP A 118 3.56 3.42 -10.88
CA ASP A 118 4.82 2.73 -10.56
C ASP A 118 4.71 1.19 -10.63
N GLY A 119 3.52 0.66 -10.95
CA GLY A 119 3.36 -0.74 -11.25
C GLY A 119 4.26 -1.14 -12.43
N LYS A 120 5.05 -2.21 -12.27
CA LYS A 120 5.84 -2.77 -13.37
C LYS A 120 4.91 -3.02 -14.56
N ASP A 121 5.22 -2.40 -15.70
CA ASP A 121 4.62 -2.79 -16.98
C ASP A 121 4.88 -4.31 -17.13
N GLU A 122 3.84 -5.11 -17.35
CA GLU A 122 4.02 -6.54 -17.61
C GLU A 122 4.88 -6.64 -18.88
N ALA A 123 6.12 -7.10 -18.71
CA ALA A 123 6.93 -7.52 -19.84
C ALA A 123 6.22 -8.73 -20.46
N GLU A 124 5.87 -8.60 -21.75
CA GLU A 124 5.35 -9.67 -22.61
C GLU A 124 6.21 -10.94 -22.56
#